data_AF-A0A355BPW5-F1
#
_entry.id   AF-A0A355BPW5-F1
#
_cell.length_a   1.000
_cell.length_b   1.000
_cell.length_c   1.000
_cell.angle_alpha   90.00
_cell.angle_beta   90.00
_cell.angle_gamma   90.00
#
_symmetry.space_group_name_H-M   'P 1'
#
loop_
_entity.id
_entity.type
_entity.pdbx_description
1 polymer ?
#
loop_
_entity_poly.entity_id
_entity_poly.type
_entity_poly.pdbx_seq_one_letter_code
_entity_poly.pdbx_strand_id
1 'polypeptide(L)'
;MIKLLLLILGFAVLIFGEVLKVYFIMPFPGSQEDEVIQWAYLIHTQIGWIRLVGALLLLYPLYGYLRQSPVWARATIAVVLGFYAVVFYMFNYRFLADKIFLQPENVGFLDASHSKVSGKQLALGITVGGESKAYPIEIIGYHHQVLDVVGGQQVMVTYCTVCRTGRVYSPTVDGQPETFRLVGMDHYNAMFEDATTGSWWRQVSGEAIAGPRKGTALAEIESAQMTINEWINLHPNTLVLQPDEKFAKAYDELKNYDEGTRKGRLERKDSVSWQDKSWVVGVQIGMNARAYDWIQLQQARVINDSLNQTPIVVTLSADSLSHFVFNRVLAPDTLQLMYKDGKIVDEGGSVWSPAGRCTDGPRAGKTLTPIASYQEYWHSWRTFHPQSTRYIP
;
A
#
# COMPACT_ATOMS: atom_id res chain seq x y z
N MET A 1 29.91 22.79 -35.12
CA MET A 1 29.78 21.45 -34.51
C MET A 1 29.62 21.52 -33.00
N ILE A 2 30.56 22.12 -32.25
CA ILE A 2 30.52 22.20 -30.77
C ILE A 2 29.24 22.84 -30.21
N LYS A 3 28.79 23.98 -30.77
CA LYS A 3 27.55 24.66 -30.32
C LYS A 3 26.31 23.77 -30.42
N LEU A 4 26.18 23.02 -31.53
CA LEU A 4 25.05 22.13 -31.74
C LEU A 4 25.09 20.95 -30.75
N LEU A 5 26.28 20.37 -30.52
CA LEU A 5 26.46 19.30 -29.54
C LEU A 5 26.07 19.74 -28.13
N LEU A 6 26.54 20.91 -27.68
CA LEU A 6 26.20 21.47 -26.37
C LEU A 6 24.70 21.77 -26.26
N LEU A 7 24.08 22.25 -27.33
CA LEU A 7 22.63 22.50 -27.38
C LEU A 7 21.84 21.19 -27.19
N ILE A 8 22.20 20.15 -27.95
CA ILE A 8 21.55 18.83 -27.86
C ILE A 8 21.77 18.23 -26.47
N LEU A 9 23.00 18.26 -25.95
CA LEU A 9 23.32 17.72 -24.64
C LEU A 9 22.60 18.47 -23.52
N GLY A 10 22.54 19.80 -23.56
CA GLY A 10 21.83 20.61 -22.58
C GLY A 10 20.34 20.26 -22.52
N PHE A 11 19.66 20.19 -23.68
CA PHE A 11 18.26 19.78 -23.73
C PHE A 11 18.07 18.32 -23.31
N ALA A 12 18.97 17.41 -23.69
CA ALA A 12 18.91 16.02 -23.27
C ALA A 12 19.00 15.91 -21.74
N VAL A 13 19.97 16.57 -21.11
CA VAL A 13 20.12 16.58 -19.64
C VAL A 13 18.86 17.11 -18.96
N LEU A 14 18.29 18.22 -19.48
CA LEU A 14 17.08 18.80 -18.92
C LEU A 14 15.85 17.88 -19.08
N ILE A 15 15.61 17.36 -20.29
CA ILE A 15 14.44 16.53 -20.59
C ILE A 15 14.55 15.18 -19.87
N PHE A 16 15.67 14.47 -20.02
CA PHE A 16 15.86 13.18 -19.36
C PHE A 16 15.92 13.32 -17.84
N GLY A 17 16.48 14.41 -17.31
CA GLY A 17 16.47 14.69 -15.88
C GLY A 17 15.04 14.76 -15.32
N GLU A 18 14.13 15.50 -15.97
CA GLU A 18 12.73 15.54 -15.55
C GLU A 18 12.02 14.20 -15.69
N VAL A 19 12.27 13.49 -16.80
CA VAL A 19 11.63 12.20 -17.08
C VAL A 19 12.06 11.15 -16.05
N LEU A 20 13.37 10.98 -15.85
CA LEU A 20 13.92 9.95 -14.97
C LEU A 20 13.55 10.17 -13.50
N LYS A 21 13.43 11.43 -13.06
CA LYS A 21 12.98 11.79 -11.71
C LYS A 21 11.63 11.18 -11.34
N VAL A 22 10.75 10.97 -12.32
CA VAL A 22 9.41 10.40 -12.10
C VAL A 22 9.34 8.96 -12.61
N TYR A 23 10.04 8.63 -13.71
CA TYR A 23 9.99 7.30 -14.33
C TYR A 23 10.26 6.19 -13.32
N PHE A 24 11.31 6.31 -12.49
CA PHE A 24 11.70 5.27 -11.54
C PHE A 24 10.79 5.15 -10.31
N ILE A 25 9.90 6.10 -10.06
CA ILE A 25 9.05 6.14 -8.86
C ILE A 25 7.55 6.10 -9.17
N MET A 26 7.19 5.82 -10.42
CA MET A 26 5.81 5.72 -10.89
C MET A 26 5.68 4.46 -11.76
N PRO A 27 4.48 3.85 -11.92
CA PRO A 27 4.32 2.54 -12.55
C PRO A 27 4.36 2.62 -14.09
N PHE A 28 5.42 3.20 -14.65
CA PHE A 28 5.68 3.13 -16.08
C PHE A 28 6.19 1.74 -16.47
N PRO A 29 5.95 1.28 -17.71
CA PRO A 29 6.46 -0.01 -18.16
C PRO A 29 7.97 -0.17 -17.88
N GLY A 30 8.35 -1.26 -17.19
CA GLY A 30 9.73 -1.62 -16.84
C GLY A 30 10.34 -0.85 -15.67
N SER A 31 9.67 0.16 -15.11
CA SER A 31 10.28 1.03 -14.09
C SER A 31 10.31 0.47 -12.67
N GLN A 32 9.53 -0.58 -12.40
CA GLN A 32 9.26 -1.12 -11.06
C GLN A 32 9.78 -2.55 -10.89
N GLU A 33 10.69 -2.99 -11.76
CA GLU A 33 11.19 -4.37 -11.82
C GLU A 33 12.64 -4.50 -11.32
N ASP A 34 13.39 -3.40 -11.29
CA ASP A 34 14.80 -3.35 -10.93
C ASP A 34 15.05 -2.59 -9.62
N GLU A 35 16.14 -2.94 -8.92
CA GLU A 35 16.62 -2.26 -7.71
C GLU A 35 17.29 -0.90 -8.01
N VAL A 36 16.47 0.11 -8.33
CA VAL A 36 16.93 1.45 -8.75
C VAL A 36 16.68 2.55 -7.72
N ILE A 37 16.19 2.20 -6.53
CA ILE A 37 15.69 3.18 -5.55
C ILE A 37 16.73 4.24 -5.14
N GLN A 38 18.00 3.85 -5.01
CA GLN A 38 19.07 4.78 -4.64
C GLN A 38 19.34 5.80 -5.75
N TRP A 39 19.27 5.37 -7.01
CA TRP A 39 19.39 6.26 -8.16
C TRP A 39 18.18 7.19 -8.30
N ALA A 40 16.98 6.65 -8.09
CA ALA A 40 15.75 7.43 -8.08
C ALA A 40 15.81 8.54 -7.02
N TYR A 41 16.21 8.20 -5.80
CA TYR A 41 16.41 9.15 -4.71
C TYR A 41 17.47 10.22 -5.03
N LEU A 42 18.61 9.80 -5.59
CA LEU A 42 19.68 10.73 -6.00
C LEU A 42 19.19 11.71 -7.07
N ILE A 43 18.51 11.23 -8.11
CA ILE A 43 17.96 12.09 -9.17
C ILE A 43 16.93 13.06 -8.59
N HIS A 44 16.08 12.59 -7.68
CA HIS A 44 15.07 13.40 -7.02
C HIS A 44 15.69 14.54 -6.20
N THR A 45 16.62 14.21 -5.31
CA THR A 45 17.26 15.18 -4.42
C THR A 45 18.22 16.13 -5.16
N GLN A 46 18.86 15.67 -6.23
CA GLN A 46 19.83 16.45 -7.01
C GLN A 46 19.25 17.11 -8.27
N ILE A 47 17.92 17.07 -8.48
CA ILE A 47 17.30 17.59 -9.70
C ILE A 47 17.65 19.07 -9.96
N GLY A 48 17.80 19.88 -8.90
CA GLY A 48 18.22 21.28 -9.03
C GLY A 48 19.59 21.43 -9.68
N TRP A 49 20.56 20.58 -9.31
CA TRP A 49 21.89 20.57 -9.91
C TRP A 49 21.87 20.04 -11.34
N ILE A 50 21.09 18.98 -11.61
CA ILE A 50 20.91 18.45 -12.97
C ILE A 50 20.37 19.56 -13.90
N ARG A 51 19.38 20.33 -13.42
CA ARG A 51 18.84 21.50 -14.14
C ARG A 51 19.89 22.57 -14.36
N LEU A 52 20.68 22.89 -13.35
CA LEU A 52 21.74 23.89 -13.46
C LEU A 52 22.77 23.49 -14.52
N VAL A 53 23.24 22.23 -14.52
CA VAL A 53 24.18 21.72 -15.53
C VAL A 53 23.55 21.82 -16.92
N GLY A 54 22.31 21.37 -17.09
CA GLY A 54 21.58 21.48 -18.35
C GLY A 54 21.46 22.93 -18.84
N ALA A 55 21.13 23.87 -17.95
CA ALA A 55 21.01 25.29 -18.28
C ALA A 55 22.37 25.90 -18.68
N LEU A 56 23.44 25.60 -17.94
CA LEU A 56 24.79 26.07 -18.25
C LEU A 56 25.28 25.60 -19.64
N LEU A 57 24.99 24.35 -20.01
CA LEU A 57 25.29 23.82 -21.34
C LEU A 57 24.55 24.57 -22.46
N LEU A 58 23.38 25.14 -22.16
CA LEU A 58 22.56 25.87 -23.12
C LEU A 58 22.95 27.35 -23.28
N LEU A 59 23.56 27.99 -22.29
CA LEU A 59 23.82 29.44 -22.29
C LEU A 59 24.62 29.92 -23.52
N TYR A 60 25.81 29.32 -23.74
CA TYR A 60 26.68 29.69 -24.86
C TYR A 60 26.06 29.42 -26.23
N PRO A 61 25.53 28.22 -26.54
CA PRO A 61 24.93 27.97 -27.85
C PRO A 61 23.67 28.81 -28.08
N LEU A 62 22.79 29.00 -27.08
CA LEU A 62 21.58 29.83 -27.24
C LEU A 62 21.93 31.27 -27.57
N TYR A 63 22.89 31.88 -26.86
CA TYR A 63 23.35 33.23 -27.15
C TYR A 63 23.86 33.37 -28.59
N GLY A 64 24.67 32.40 -29.04
CA GLY A 64 25.19 32.37 -30.41
C GLY A 64 24.08 32.22 -31.45
N TYR A 65 23.14 31.30 -31.24
CA TYR A 65 22.05 31.04 -32.17
C TYR A 65 21.09 32.23 -32.27
N LEU A 66 20.72 32.86 -31.15
CA LEU A 66 19.79 33.98 -31.13
C LEU A 66 20.32 35.23 -31.87
N ARG A 67 21.63 35.47 -31.84
CA ARG A 67 22.24 36.63 -32.55
C ARG A 67 22.54 36.38 -34.02
N GLN A 68 22.96 35.17 -34.38
CA GLN A 68 23.60 34.92 -35.69
C GLN A 68 22.76 34.04 -36.63
N SER A 69 21.62 33.51 -36.17
CA SER A 69 20.86 32.51 -36.94
C SER A 69 19.62 33.07 -37.65
N PRO A 70 19.25 32.49 -38.80
CA PRO A 70 18.03 32.85 -39.51
C PRO A 70 16.77 32.60 -38.65
N VAL A 71 15.66 33.22 -39.03
CA VAL A 71 14.38 33.17 -38.30
C VAL A 71 13.93 31.73 -38.04
N TRP A 72 14.04 30.84 -39.03
CA TRP A 72 13.61 29.44 -38.89
C TRP A 72 14.37 28.71 -37.77
N ALA A 73 15.68 28.93 -37.64
CA ALA A 73 16.49 28.27 -36.61
C ALA A 73 16.14 28.78 -35.20
N ARG A 74 15.84 30.08 -35.09
CA ARG A 74 15.32 30.68 -33.85
C ARG A 74 13.93 30.12 -33.50
N ALA A 75 13.07 29.93 -34.50
CA ALA A 75 11.77 29.29 -34.32
C ALA A 75 11.92 27.83 -33.84
N THR A 76 12.84 27.06 -34.41
CA THR A 76 13.14 25.69 -33.94
C THR A 76 13.55 25.67 -32.47
N ILE A 77 14.46 26.57 -32.05
CA ILE A 77 14.86 26.66 -30.64
C ILE A 77 13.68 27.02 -29.73
N ALA A 78 12.83 27.95 -30.15
CA ALA A 78 11.61 28.31 -29.41
C ALA A 78 10.65 27.12 -29.25
N VAL A 79 10.49 26.32 -30.31
CA VAL A 79 9.68 25.08 -30.26
C VAL A 79 10.28 24.08 -29.27
N VAL A 80 11.60 23.86 -29.28
CA VAL A 80 12.26 22.93 -28.34
C VAL A 80 12.17 23.42 -26.89
N LEU A 81 12.31 24.72 -26.65
CA LEU A 81 12.09 25.32 -25.32
C LEU A 81 10.64 25.15 -24.86
N GLY A 82 9.67 25.38 -25.76
CA GLY A 82 8.26 25.14 -25.49
C GLY A 82 7.98 23.67 -25.14
N PHE A 83 8.59 22.74 -25.88
CA PHE A 83 8.52 21.31 -25.56
C PHE A 83 9.11 21.00 -24.18
N TYR A 84 10.30 21.53 -23.86
CA TYR A 84 10.87 21.35 -22.53
C TYR A 84 9.99 21.93 -21.42
N ALA A 85 9.36 23.09 -21.63
CA ALA A 85 8.42 23.66 -20.66
C ALA A 85 7.22 22.75 -20.41
N VAL A 86 6.70 22.09 -21.46
CA VAL A 86 5.64 21.08 -21.34
C VAL A 86 6.14 19.88 -20.54
N VAL A 87 7.32 19.33 -20.86
CA VAL A 87 7.93 18.22 -20.10
C VAL A 87 8.10 18.61 -18.63
N PHE A 88 8.69 19.77 -18.36
CA PHE A 88 8.87 20.29 -17.01
C PHE A 88 7.54 20.37 -16.26
N TYR A 89 6.50 20.93 -16.88
CA TYR A 89 5.18 21.00 -16.27
C TYR A 89 4.63 19.61 -15.94
N MET A 90 4.63 18.70 -16.91
CA MET A 90 4.10 17.34 -16.74
C MET A 90 4.79 16.59 -15.59
N PHE A 91 6.11 16.65 -15.52
CA PHE A 91 6.94 15.91 -14.56
C PHE A 91 7.16 16.63 -13.22
N ASN A 92 6.58 17.83 -13.02
CA ASN A 92 6.61 18.54 -11.73
C ASN A 92 5.22 18.87 -11.17
N TYR A 93 4.16 18.76 -11.98
CA TYR A 93 2.82 19.17 -11.56
C TYR A 93 1.72 18.18 -11.92
N ARG A 94 1.94 17.25 -12.86
CA ARG A 94 0.89 16.34 -13.33
C ARG A 94 1.11 14.87 -12.99
N PHE A 95 2.38 14.42 -13.03
CA PHE A 95 2.75 13.02 -12.87
C PHE A 95 3.31 12.66 -11.49
N LEU A 96 3.44 13.62 -10.57
CA LEU A 96 3.84 13.34 -9.20
C LEU A 96 2.70 12.67 -8.43
N ALA A 97 3.04 11.69 -7.58
CA ALA A 97 2.05 10.92 -6.82
C ALA A 97 1.18 11.82 -5.94
N ASP A 98 1.77 12.76 -5.20
CA ASP A 98 1.07 13.76 -4.37
C ASP A 98 0.23 14.80 -5.14
N LYS A 99 0.31 14.83 -6.48
CA LYS A 99 -0.56 15.64 -7.35
C LYS A 99 -1.68 14.84 -7.99
N ILE A 100 -1.58 13.51 -7.96
CA ILE A 100 -2.60 12.59 -8.47
C ILE A 100 -3.50 12.13 -7.32
N PHE A 101 -2.89 11.75 -6.19
CA PHE A 101 -3.54 11.24 -5.00
C PHE A 101 -3.45 12.30 -3.90
N LEU A 102 -4.56 13.00 -3.71
CA LEU A 102 -4.65 14.08 -2.74
C LEU A 102 -5.00 13.54 -1.36
N GLN A 103 -4.63 14.25 -0.30
CA GLN A 103 -5.08 13.94 1.07
C GLN A 103 -6.56 14.30 1.24
N PRO A 104 -7.29 13.62 2.15
CA PRO A 104 -8.66 14.03 2.49
C PRO A 104 -8.65 15.43 3.12
N GLU A 105 -9.67 16.25 2.83
CA GLU A 105 -9.83 17.56 3.47
C GLU A 105 -10.68 17.44 4.73
N ASN A 106 -11.63 16.50 4.72
CA ASN A 106 -12.50 16.21 5.85
C ASN A 106 -12.33 14.75 6.28
N VAL A 107 -11.74 14.52 7.46
CA VAL A 107 -11.67 13.19 8.07
C VAL A 107 -12.80 13.08 9.10
N GLY A 108 -13.96 12.62 8.62
CA GLY A 108 -15.18 12.49 9.43
C GLY A 108 -15.52 11.04 9.74
N PHE A 109 -16.01 10.78 10.95
CA PHE A 109 -16.46 9.45 11.37
C PHE A 109 -17.91 9.49 11.82
N LEU A 110 -18.62 8.39 11.60
CA LEU A 110 -19.95 8.16 12.16
C LEU A 110 -19.97 6.81 12.87
N ASP A 111 -20.84 6.68 13.86
CA ASP A 111 -21.17 5.37 14.42
C ASP A 111 -21.63 4.42 13.31
N ALA A 112 -21.30 3.14 13.45
CA ALA A 112 -21.68 2.08 12.53
C ALA A 112 -23.16 2.12 12.10
N SER A 113 -24.09 2.41 13.02
CA SER A 113 -25.53 2.48 12.76
C SER A 113 -25.96 3.65 11.87
N HIS A 114 -25.13 4.68 11.74
CA HIS A 114 -25.39 5.89 10.95
C HIS A 114 -24.45 6.01 9.74
N SER A 115 -23.54 5.06 9.55
CA SER A 115 -22.58 5.08 8.45
C SER A 115 -23.29 5.05 7.09
N LYS A 116 -22.83 5.90 6.17
CA LYS A 116 -23.28 5.90 4.76
C LYS A 116 -22.58 4.81 3.94
N VAL A 117 -21.56 4.18 4.50
CA VAL A 117 -20.72 3.15 3.88
C VAL A 117 -21.37 1.77 4.09
N SER A 118 -21.38 0.95 3.04
CA SER A 118 -21.99 -0.37 3.10
C SER A 118 -21.21 -1.28 4.05
N GLY A 119 -21.91 -1.96 4.97
CA GLY A 119 -21.30 -2.95 5.87
C GLY A 119 -20.60 -4.12 5.17
N LYS A 120 -20.84 -4.32 3.86
CA LYS A 120 -20.19 -5.35 3.04
C LYS A 120 -18.84 -4.92 2.47
N GLN A 121 -18.53 -3.62 2.47
CA GLN A 121 -17.22 -3.15 2.01
C GLN A 121 -16.13 -3.60 2.96
N LEU A 122 -14.95 -3.87 2.41
CA LEU A 122 -13.77 -4.16 3.20
C LEU A 122 -13.27 -2.87 3.87
N ALA A 123 -12.80 -3.02 5.10
CA ALA A 123 -12.14 -1.98 5.83
C ALA A 123 -10.87 -2.51 6.49
N LEU A 124 -9.93 -1.60 6.71
CA LEU A 124 -8.88 -1.81 7.69
C LEU A 124 -9.43 -1.35 9.04
N GLY A 125 -9.49 -2.26 10.01
CA GLY A 125 -9.93 -2.00 11.38
C GLY A 125 -8.75 -1.91 12.33
N ILE A 126 -8.81 -0.98 13.28
CA ILE A 126 -7.86 -0.86 14.38
C ILE A 126 -8.57 -0.61 15.70
N THR A 127 -7.96 -1.08 16.79
CA THR A 127 -8.37 -0.74 18.16
C THR A 127 -7.17 -0.23 18.94
N VAL A 128 -7.28 1.00 19.46
CA VAL A 128 -6.24 1.62 20.29
C VAL A 128 -6.91 2.29 21.49
N GLY A 129 -6.38 2.08 22.70
CA GLY A 129 -6.92 2.69 23.91
C GLY A 129 -8.40 2.36 24.19
N GLY A 130 -8.92 1.24 23.66
CA GLY A 130 -10.34 0.86 23.77
C GLY A 130 -11.28 1.51 22.75
N GLU A 131 -10.78 2.41 21.90
CA GLU A 131 -11.53 2.96 20.77
C GLU A 131 -11.26 2.12 19.51
N SER A 132 -12.32 1.72 18.83
CA SER A 132 -12.25 0.95 17.58
C SER A 132 -12.73 1.80 16.41
N LYS A 133 -11.95 1.83 15.33
CA LYS A 133 -12.32 2.52 14.09
C LYS A 133 -12.13 1.63 12.88
N ALA A 134 -12.97 1.82 11.86
CA ALA A 134 -12.90 1.14 10.58
C ALA A 134 -12.71 2.13 9.43
N TYR A 135 -11.78 1.81 8.53
CA TYR A 135 -11.36 2.64 7.41
C TYR A 135 -11.65 1.90 6.09
N PRO A 136 -12.75 2.24 5.39
CA PRO A 136 -13.13 1.55 4.17
C PRO A 136 -12.05 1.65 3.08
N ILE A 137 -11.68 0.51 2.49
CA ILE A 137 -10.55 0.39 1.56
C ILE A 137 -10.76 1.26 0.31
N GLU A 138 -11.97 1.33 -0.22
CA GLU A 138 -12.29 2.16 -1.39
C GLU A 138 -12.16 3.68 -1.12
N ILE A 139 -12.14 4.11 0.14
CA ILE A 139 -11.88 5.50 0.53
C ILE A 139 -10.37 5.71 0.73
N ILE A 140 -9.75 4.95 1.63
CA ILE A 140 -8.32 5.14 1.96
C ILE A 140 -7.40 4.77 0.79
N GLY A 141 -7.83 3.89 -0.11
CA GLY A 141 -7.06 3.48 -1.29
C GLY A 141 -6.80 4.62 -2.27
N TYR A 142 -7.70 5.61 -2.38
CA TYR A 142 -7.43 6.80 -3.20
C TYR A 142 -6.34 7.66 -2.56
N HIS A 143 -6.47 7.92 -1.26
CA HIS A 143 -5.58 8.81 -0.52
C HIS A 143 -4.21 8.19 -0.22
N HIS A 144 -4.10 6.86 -0.26
CA HIS A 144 -2.96 6.03 0.14
C HIS A 144 -2.55 6.14 1.62
N GLN A 145 -2.87 7.25 2.28
CA GLN A 145 -2.74 7.47 3.70
C GLN A 145 -3.89 8.34 4.23
N VAL A 146 -4.29 8.10 5.47
CA VAL A 146 -5.15 8.97 6.28
C VAL A 146 -4.51 9.08 7.66
N LEU A 147 -4.27 10.31 8.10
CA LEU A 147 -3.84 10.60 9.47
C LEU A 147 -5.07 10.73 10.36
N ASP A 148 -5.04 10.09 11.53
CA ASP A 148 -6.11 10.14 12.52
C ASP A 148 -5.54 10.06 13.95
N VAL A 149 -6.40 10.26 14.94
CA VAL A 149 -6.15 9.98 16.35
C VAL A 149 -7.16 8.94 16.83
N VAL A 150 -6.65 7.80 17.32
CA VAL A 150 -7.47 6.71 17.88
C VAL A 150 -7.07 6.44 19.31
N GLY A 151 -8.02 6.51 20.24
CA GLY A 151 -7.75 6.29 21.67
C GLY A 151 -6.66 7.22 22.23
N GLY A 152 -6.52 8.43 21.67
CA GLY A 152 -5.49 9.41 22.06
C GLY A 152 -4.11 9.23 21.39
N GLN A 153 -3.92 8.21 20.55
CA GLN A 153 -2.67 7.97 19.82
C GLN A 153 -2.80 8.41 18.36
N GLN A 154 -1.80 9.12 17.83
CA GLN A 154 -1.72 9.43 16.39
C GLN A 154 -1.45 8.15 15.59
N VAL A 155 -2.17 8.00 14.48
CA VAL A 155 -2.05 6.87 13.57
C VAL A 155 -1.99 7.35 12.12
N MET A 156 -1.22 6.64 11.31
CA MET A 156 -1.17 6.77 9.87
C MET A 156 -1.71 5.48 9.26
N VAL A 157 -2.95 5.53 8.81
CA VAL A 157 -3.63 4.41 8.16
C VAL A 157 -3.30 4.45 6.68
N THR A 158 -2.67 3.40 6.17
CA THR A 158 -2.18 3.36 4.79
C THR A 158 -2.76 2.20 4.00
N TYR A 159 -2.95 2.41 2.71
CA TYR A 159 -3.38 1.36 1.80
C TYR A 159 -2.78 1.53 0.41
N CYS A 160 -2.06 0.52 -0.07
CA CYS A 160 -1.52 0.49 -1.43
C CYS A 160 -2.43 -0.36 -2.33
N THR A 161 -3.12 0.28 -3.29
CA THR A 161 -4.09 -0.43 -4.15
C THR A 161 -3.43 -1.42 -5.09
N VAL A 162 -2.21 -1.13 -5.57
CA VAL A 162 -1.44 -1.98 -6.51
C VAL A 162 -0.77 -3.18 -5.81
N CYS A 163 -0.65 -3.15 -4.48
CA CYS A 163 -0.20 -4.26 -3.65
C CYS A 163 -1.34 -5.00 -2.95
N ARG A 164 -2.53 -4.37 -2.87
CA ARG A 164 -3.65 -4.79 -2.02
C ARG A 164 -3.25 -4.88 -0.55
N THR A 165 -2.46 -3.93 -0.08
CA THR A 165 -1.79 -4.02 1.23
C THR A 165 -2.21 -2.89 2.14
N GLY A 166 -2.88 -3.20 3.24
CA GLY A 166 -3.18 -2.28 4.33
C GLY A 166 -2.14 -2.38 5.46
N ARG A 167 -1.68 -1.24 5.97
CA ARG A 167 -0.79 -1.14 7.14
C ARG A 167 -1.13 0.10 7.96
N VAL A 168 -0.94 0.03 9.27
CA VAL A 168 -1.14 1.17 10.16
C VAL A 168 0.12 1.39 10.98
N TYR A 169 0.57 2.64 11.03
CA TYR A 169 1.79 3.00 11.77
C TYR A 169 1.52 4.12 12.75
N SER A 170 2.31 4.19 13.81
CA SER A 170 2.52 5.44 14.53
C SER A 170 3.37 6.38 13.66
N PRO A 171 2.91 7.60 13.31
CA PRO A 171 3.69 8.57 12.57
C PRO A 171 4.69 9.32 13.47
N THR A 172 5.21 8.65 14.50
CA THR A 172 6.21 9.20 15.42
C THR A 172 7.59 8.64 15.06
N VAL A 173 8.55 9.52 14.80
CA VAL A 173 9.93 9.15 14.50
C VAL A 173 10.84 9.85 15.51
N ASP A 174 11.74 9.10 16.15
CA ASP A 174 12.63 9.62 17.19
C ASP A 174 11.89 10.34 18.34
N GLY A 175 10.67 9.87 18.65
CA GLY A 175 9.83 10.44 19.71
C GLY A 175 9.10 11.75 19.33
N GLN A 176 9.19 12.19 18.08
CA GLN A 176 8.50 13.39 17.58
C GLN A 176 7.45 13.03 16.52
N PRO A 177 6.30 13.72 16.48
CA PRO A 177 5.36 13.60 15.36
C PRO A 177 6.05 13.97 14.04
N GLU A 178 5.83 13.17 13.02
CA GLU A 178 6.36 13.37 11.67
C GLU A 178 5.21 13.55 10.67
N THR A 179 5.46 14.32 9.61
CA THR A 179 4.52 14.49 8.51
C THR A 179 5.03 13.76 7.28
N PHE A 180 4.15 13.00 6.64
CA PHE A 180 4.47 12.20 5.46
C PHE A 180 3.71 12.70 4.24
N ARG A 181 4.36 12.72 3.08
CA ARG A 181 3.70 12.89 1.77
C ARG A 181 3.93 11.68 0.89
N LEU A 182 2.97 11.32 0.06
CA LEU A 182 3.16 10.26 -0.94
C LEU A 182 4.16 10.72 -2.01
N VAL A 183 5.28 10.02 -2.19
CA VAL A 183 6.32 10.41 -3.14
C VAL A 183 6.27 9.62 -4.44
N GLY A 184 5.85 8.36 -4.39
CA GLY A 184 5.84 7.45 -5.53
C GLY A 184 5.70 6.00 -5.09
N MET A 185 6.37 5.11 -5.81
CA MET A 185 6.40 3.68 -5.51
C MET A 185 7.75 3.04 -5.85
N ASP A 186 8.04 1.95 -5.14
CA ASP A 186 9.19 1.08 -5.33
C ASP A 186 8.69 -0.37 -5.36
N HIS A 187 9.03 -1.10 -6.42
CA HIS A 187 8.45 -2.41 -6.72
C HIS A 187 6.92 -2.42 -6.60
N TYR A 188 6.28 -1.39 -7.18
CA TYR A 188 4.83 -1.13 -7.12
C TYR A 188 4.25 -0.81 -5.72
N ASN A 189 5.05 -0.87 -4.64
CA ASN A 189 4.60 -0.49 -3.31
C ASN A 189 4.71 1.00 -3.08
N ALA A 190 3.67 1.61 -2.51
CA ALA A 190 3.65 3.03 -2.22
C ALA A 190 4.81 3.44 -1.31
N MET A 191 5.35 4.63 -1.55
CA MET A 191 6.40 5.23 -0.73
C MET A 191 5.96 6.59 -0.20
N PHE A 192 6.34 6.88 1.03
CA PHE A 192 6.13 8.15 1.69
C PHE A 192 7.45 8.87 1.91
N GLU A 193 7.46 10.19 1.84
CA GLU A 193 8.59 11.03 2.20
C GLU A 193 8.30 11.76 3.51
N ASP A 194 9.20 11.68 4.49
CA ASP A 194 9.09 12.46 5.72
C ASP A 194 9.51 13.92 5.51
N ALA A 195 8.80 14.84 6.14
CA ALA A 195 9.02 16.27 5.97
C ALA A 195 10.35 16.75 6.59
N THR A 196 10.79 16.11 7.68
CA THR A 196 11.99 16.54 8.43
C THR A 196 13.29 16.29 7.66
N THR A 197 13.45 15.11 7.09
CA THR A 197 14.72 14.66 6.49
C THR A 197 14.63 14.38 4.99
N GLY A 198 13.41 14.26 4.46
CA GLY A 198 13.18 13.86 3.08
C GLY A 198 13.50 12.39 2.80
N SER A 199 13.58 11.53 3.82
CA SER A 199 13.81 10.09 3.62
C SER A 199 12.56 9.43 3.05
N TRP A 200 12.76 8.37 2.24
CA TRP A 200 11.66 7.63 1.63
C TRP A 200 11.38 6.34 2.37
N TRP A 201 10.12 6.15 2.76
CA TRP A 201 9.61 5.09 3.60
C TRP A 201 8.66 4.21 2.80
N ARG A 202 8.90 2.91 2.83
CA ARG A 202 8.08 1.92 2.12
C ARG A 202 6.80 1.62 2.91
N GLN A 203 5.65 1.67 2.25
CA GLN A 203 4.34 1.51 2.90
C GLN A 203 4.13 0.12 3.51
N VAL A 204 4.59 -0.95 2.85
CA VAL A 204 4.33 -2.33 3.32
C VAL A 204 5.12 -2.72 4.58
N SER A 205 6.31 -2.14 4.77
CA SER A 205 7.22 -2.47 5.88
C SER A 205 7.37 -1.35 6.90
N GLY A 206 6.99 -0.12 6.54
CA GLY A 206 7.26 1.07 7.36
C GLY A 206 8.75 1.43 7.44
N GLU A 207 9.61 0.83 6.60
CA GLU A 207 11.06 1.05 6.61
C GLU A 207 11.46 2.23 5.73
N ALA A 208 12.35 3.10 6.21
CA ALA A 208 13.06 4.06 5.39
C ALA A 208 14.10 3.35 4.50
N ILE A 209 13.90 3.38 3.19
CA ILE A 209 14.76 2.66 2.22
C ILE A 209 15.75 3.58 1.49
N ALA A 210 15.55 4.90 1.57
CA ALA A 210 16.45 5.90 1.02
C ALA A 210 16.45 7.18 1.88
N GLY A 211 17.55 7.93 1.83
CA GLY A 211 17.73 9.17 2.57
C GLY A 211 18.38 9.01 3.96
N PRO A 212 18.47 10.10 4.73
CA PRO A 212 19.19 10.14 6.01
C PRO A 212 18.74 9.11 7.06
N ARG A 213 17.47 8.70 7.04
CA ARG A 213 16.90 7.73 8.00
C ARG A 213 16.94 6.28 7.50
N LYS A 214 17.63 6.00 6.39
CA LYS A 214 17.65 4.64 5.81
C LYS A 214 17.96 3.56 6.87
N GLY A 215 17.13 2.52 6.91
CA GLY A 215 17.21 1.39 7.84
C GLY A 215 16.40 1.55 9.12
N THR A 216 15.80 2.71 9.39
CA THR A 216 14.82 2.86 10.48
C THR A 216 13.44 2.39 10.03
N ALA A 217 12.59 1.97 10.97
CA ALA A 217 11.21 1.58 10.68
C ALA A 217 10.22 2.27 11.63
N LEU A 218 9.03 2.55 11.11
CA LEU A 218 7.89 3.03 11.89
C LEU A 218 7.35 1.91 12.80
N ALA A 219 6.86 2.29 13.97
CA ALA A 219 6.16 1.35 14.85
C ALA A 219 4.80 0.98 14.24
N GLU A 220 4.64 -0.28 13.84
CA GLU A 220 3.38 -0.80 13.33
C GLU A 220 2.33 -0.94 14.44
N ILE A 221 1.09 -0.65 14.09
CA ILE A 221 -0.10 -0.83 14.92
C ILE A 221 -0.88 -1.99 14.32
N GLU A 222 -1.21 -2.98 15.16
CA GLU A 222 -1.99 -4.13 14.73
C GLU A 222 -3.31 -3.68 14.10
N SER A 223 -3.57 -4.22 12.92
CA SER A 223 -4.75 -3.92 12.13
C SER A 223 -5.28 -5.20 11.50
N ALA A 224 -6.57 -5.21 11.18
CA ALA A 224 -7.20 -6.34 10.53
C ALA A 224 -7.99 -5.89 9.31
N GLN A 225 -7.90 -6.67 8.23
CA GLN A 225 -8.65 -6.44 7.01
C GLN A 225 -9.83 -7.41 6.92
N MET A 226 -11.04 -6.86 7.02
CA MET A 226 -12.28 -7.63 6.97
C MET A 226 -13.44 -6.75 6.50
N THR A 227 -14.63 -7.32 6.31
CA THR A 227 -15.81 -6.50 6.03
C THR A 227 -16.19 -5.68 7.26
N ILE A 228 -16.77 -4.50 7.03
CA ILE A 228 -17.21 -3.61 8.10
C ILE A 228 -18.20 -4.33 9.06
N ASN A 229 -19.08 -5.18 8.53
CA ASN A 229 -20.00 -5.98 9.33
C ASN A 229 -19.27 -6.95 10.28
N GLU A 230 -18.28 -7.72 9.78
CA GLU A 230 -17.49 -8.61 10.64
C GLU A 230 -16.72 -7.80 11.69
N TRP A 231 -16.17 -6.65 11.32
CA TRP A 231 -15.49 -5.77 12.26
C TRP A 231 -16.42 -5.25 13.35
N ILE A 232 -17.62 -4.77 13.02
CA ILE A 232 -18.62 -4.29 14.00
C ILE A 232 -19.09 -5.42 14.91
N ASN A 233 -19.23 -6.65 14.41
CA ASN A 233 -19.57 -7.81 15.24
C ASN A 233 -18.53 -8.06 16.34
N LEU A 234 -17.25 -7.81 16.04
CA LEU A 234 -16.15 -7.89 17.00
C LEU A 234 -16.02 -6.63 17.87
N HIS A 235 -16.37 -5.47 17.30
CA HIS A 235 -16.20 -4.15 17.90
C HIS A 235 -17.48 -3.30 17.74
N PRO A 236 -18.52 -3.51 18.57
CA PRO A 236 -19.84 -2.92 18.35
C PRO A 236 -19.89 -1.38 18.40
N ASN A 237 -18.97 -0.75 19.15
CA ASN A 237 -18.87 0.71 19.29
C ASN A 237 -17.93 1.32 18.24
N THR A 238 -17.85 0.72 17.05
CA THR A 238 -16.94 1.18 16.00
C THR A 238 -17.40 2.50 15.38
N LEU A 239 -16.44 3.39 15.20
CA LEU A 239 -16.57 4.55 14.32
C LEU A 239 -16.08 4.23 12.91
N VAL A 240 -16.87 4.54 11.88
CA VAL A 240 -16.55 4.26 10.47
C VAL A 240 -16.22 5.54 9.74
N LEU A 241 -15.07 5.58 9.07
CA LEU A 241 -14.66 6.71 8.23
C LEU A 241 -15.70 6.94 7.11
N GLN A 242 -16.12 8.19 6.95
CA GLN A 242 -17.07 8.59 5.92
C GLN A 242 -16.34 9.18 4.70
N PRO A 243 -16.90 9.03 3.49
CA PRO A 243 -16.32 9.61 2.29
C PRO A 243 -16.37 11.14 2.34
N ASP A 244 -15.26 11.78 1.99
CA ASP A 244 -15.21 13.23 1.76
C ASP A 244 -15.87 13.55 0.41
N GLU A 245 -16.96 14.31 0.43
CA GLU A 245 -17.79 14.60 -0.74
C GLU A 245 -17.00 15.25 -1.89
N LYS A 246 -15.90 15.95 -1.58
CA LYS A 246 -15.01 16.55 -2.58
C LYS A 246 -14.35 15.52 -3.50
N PHE A 247 -14.17 14.29 -3.01
CA PHE A 247 -13.49 13.20 -3.71
C PHE A 247 -14.45 12.11 -4.19
N ALA A 248 -15.75 12.36 -4.22
CA ALA A 248 -16.77 11.38 -4.64
C ALA A 248 -16.42 10.68 -5.98
N LYS A 249 -15.96 11.44 -6.98
CA LYS A 249 -15.54 10.87 -8.27
C LYS A 249 -14.36 9.90 -8.14
N ALA A 250 -13.39 10.20 -7.28
CA ALA A 250 -12.22 9.35 -7.08
C ALA A 250 -12.59 8.04 -6.37
N TYR A 251 -13.52 8.10 -5.42
CA TYR A 251 -14.08 6.91 -4.77
C TYR A 251 -14.91 6.07 -5.75
N ASP A 252 -15.72 6.71 -6.60
CA ASP A 252 -16.48 6.03 -7.65
C ASP A 252 -15.56 5.29 -8.64
N GLU A 253 -14.39 5.83 -8.94
CA GLU A 253 -13.39 5.14 -9.76
C GLU A 253 -12.89 3.86 -9.08
N LEU A 254 -12.71 3.87 -7.74
CA LEU A 254 -12.31 2.71 -6.94
C LEU A 254 -13.42 1.70 -6.67
N LYS A 255 -14.66 1.99 -7.06
CA LYS A 255 -15.76 1.04 -6.93
C LYS A 255 -15.42 -0.32 -7.54
N ASN A 256 -15.76 -1.36 -6.81
CA ASN A 256 -15.51 -2.76 -7.12
C ASN A 256 -14.04 -3.22 -6.94
N TYR A 257 -13.23 -2.42 -6.23
CA TYR A 257 -11.86 -2.79 -5.90
C TYR A 257 -11.83 -3.99 -4.94
N ASP A 258 -12.77 -4.03 -3.99
CA ASP A 258 -12.86 -5.10 -2.99
C ASP A 258 -13.12 -6.47 -3.62
N GLU A 259 -13.89 -6.52 -4.70
CA GLU A 259 -14.22 -7.71 -5.50
C GLU A 259 -13.10 -8.09 -6.49
N GLY A 260 -12.15 -7.18 -6.73
CA GLY A 260 -11.03 -7.38 -7.67
C GLY A 260 -11.43 -7.34 -9.13
N THR A 261 -12.57 -6.71 -9.46
CA THR A 261 -13.15 -6.68 -10.82
C THR A 261 -12.84 -5.38 -11.59
N ARG A 262 -11.93 -4.55 -11.05
CA ARG A 262 -11.41 -3.36 -11.71
C ARG A 262 -10.88 -3.68 -13.12
N LYS A 263 -11.12 -2.78 -14.08
CA LYS A 263 -10.66 -2.93 -15.47
C LYS A 263 -9.17 -2.63 -15.65
N GLY A 264 -8.55 -1.89 -14.73
CA GLY A 264 -7.15 -1.48 -14.81
C GLY A 264 -6.17 -2.67 -14.73
N ARG A 265 -5.02 -2.54 -15.41
CA ARG A 265 -4.01 -3.61 -15.42
C ARG A 265 -3.32 -3.81 -14.06
N LEU A 266 -3.24 -2.76 -13.25
CA LEU A 266 -2.48 -2.74 -11.99
C LEU A 266 -3.26 -3.40 -10.83
N GLU A 267 -4.58 -3.22 -10.76
CA GLU A 267 -5.36 -3.63 -9.57
C GLU A 267 -6.46 -4.67 -9.86
N ARG A 268 -6.42 -5.33 -11.02
CA ARG A 268 -7.33 -6.45 -11.29
C ARG A 268 -6.83 -7.71 -10.59
N LYS A 269 -7.73 -8.51 -10.02
CA LYS A 269 -7.40 -9.84 -9.50
C LYS A 269 -7.17 -10.82 -10.65
N ASP A 270 -6.15 -11.66 -10.55
CA ASP A 270 -5.99 -12.80 -11.46
C ASP A 270 -6.90 -13.96 -11.04
N SER A 271 -7.56 -14.61 -12.00
CA SER A 271 -8.58 -15.65 -11.74
C SER A 271 -8.01 -17.03 -11.40
N VAL A 272 -6.69 -17.21 -11.53
CA VAL A 272 -5.96 -18.45 -11.26
C VAL A 272 -5.00 -18.19 -10.11
N SER A 273 -4.74 -19.22 -9.29
CA SER A 273 -3.81 -19.16 -8.16
C SER A 273 -2.37 -18.85 -8.60
N TRP A 274 -1.61 -18.24 -7.70
CA TRP A 274 -0.17 -18.01 -7.80
C TRP A 274 0.32 -17.22 -9.04
N GLN A 275 -0.54 -16.44 -9.68
CA GLN A 275 -0.17 -15.37 -10.61
C GLN A 275 0.20 -14.11 -9.83
N ASP A 276 0.80 -13.13 -10.50
CA ASP A 276 1.29 -11.91 -9.86
C ASP A 276 0.20 -11.19 -9.05
N LYS A 277 -1.04 -11.14 -9.56
CA LYS A 277 -2.17 -10.51 -8.87
C LYS A 277 -3.17 -11.52 -8.33
N SER A 278 -2.73 -12.75 -8.05
CA SER A 278 -3.48 -13.65 -7.17
C SER A 278 -3.48 -13.07 -5.76
N TRP A 279 -4.61 -13.15 -5.09
CA TRP A 279 -4.69 -12.78 -3.67
C TRP A 279 -4.11 -13.90 -2.82
N VAL A 280 -3.36 -13.53 -1.80
CA VAL A 280 -2.83 -14.43 -0.78
C VAL A 280 -3.12 -13.86 0.59
N VAL A 281 -3.24 -14.73 1.59
CA VAL A 281 -3.07 -14.36 3.00
C VAL A 281 -1.62 -14.65 3.34
N GLY A 282 -0.87 -13.61 3.70
CA GLY A 282 0.50 -13.70 4.17
C GLY A 282 0.55 -13.75 5.69
N VAL A 283 1.38 -14.66 6.22
CA VAL A 283 1.65 -14.81 7.66
C VAL A 283 3.15 -14.80 7.88
N GLN A 284 3.61 -14.00 8.83
CA GLN A 284 5.01 -13.95 9.23
C GLN A 284 5.15 -14.17 10.73
N ILE A 285 6.05 -15.09 11.11
CA ILE A 285 6.41 -15.37 12.51
C ILE A 285 7.94 -15.34 12.61
N GLY A 286 8.46 -14.27 13.21
CA GLY A 286 9.89 -13.98 13.22
C GLY A 286 10.41 -13.77 11.79
N MET A 287 11.42 -14.54 11.39
CA MET A 287 11.99 -14.49 10.03
C MET A 287 11.29 -15.41 9.02
N ASN A 288 10.34 -16.23 9.48
CA ASN A 288 9.66 -17.21 8.62
C ASN A 288 8.36 -16.63 8.10
N ALA A 289 8.16 -16.70 6.79
CA ALA A 289 6.95 -16.24 6.12
C ALA A 289 6.31 -17.37 5.31
N ARG A 290 4.97 -17.36 5.26
CA ARG A 290 4.19 -18.26 4.42
C ARG A 290 3.00 -17.53 3.80
N ALA A 291 2.73 -17.85 2.55
CA ALA A 291 1.54 -17.39 1.84
C ALA A 291 0.54 -18.53 1.66
N TYR A 292 -0.75 -18.21 1.84
CA TYR A 292 -1.90 -19.08 1.58
C TYR A 292 -2.70 -18.53 0.42
N ASP A 293 -2.93 -19.35 -0.62
CA ASP A 293 -3.70 -18.92 -1.79
C ASP A 293 -5.16 -18.63 -1.42
N TRP A 294 -5.67 -17.50 -1.90
CA TRP A 294 -7.03 -17.09 -1.58
C TRP A 294 -8.10 -18.01 -2.15
N ILE A 295 -7.90 -18.54 -3.37
CA ILE A 295 -8.87 -19.45 -4.00
C ILE A 295 -8.93 -20.75 -3.21
N GLN A 296 -7.78 -21.27 -2.80
CA GLN A 296 -7.69 -22.42 -1.92
C GLN A 296 -8.39 -22.17 -0.57
N LEU A 297 -8.16 -21.03 0.07
CA LEU A 297 -8.82 -20.66 1.33
C LEU A 297 -10.34 -20.55 1.17
N GLN A 298 -10.83 -19.99 0.07
CA GLN A 298 -12.28 -19.90 -0.21
C GLN A 298 -12.94 -21.28 -0.34
N GLN A 299 -12.22 -22.26 -0.89
CA GLN A 299 -12.69 -23.65 -1.01
C GLN A 299 -12.64 -24.38 0.33
N ALA A 300 -11.52 -24.30 1.05
CA ALA A 300 -11.29 -25.05 2.27
C ALA A 300 -12.01 -24.46 3.50
N ARG A 301 -12.18 -23.13 3.55
CA ARG A 301 -12.69 -22.31 4.68
C ARG A 301 -11.84 -22.36 5.95
N VAL A 302 -11.15 -23.46 6.21
CA VAL A 302 -10.24 -23.68 7.33
C VAL A 302 -8.99 -24.40 6.79
N ILE A 303 -7.82 -23.85 7.08
CA ILE A 303 -6.52 -24.46 6.76
C ILE A 303 -5.73 -24.58 8.06
N ASN A 304 -5.43 -25.80 8.50
CA ASN A 304 -4.50 -26.04 9.60
C ASN A 304 -3.09 -26.20 9.04
N ASP A 305 -2.12 -25.56 9.68
CA ASP A 305 -0.73 -25.60 9.24
C ASP A 305 0.22 -25.50 10.46
N SER A 306 1.52 -25.54 10.20
CA SER A 306 2.59 -25.21 11.13
C SER A 306 3.64 -24.36 10.44
N LEU A 307 3.88 -23.17 10.98
CA LEU A 307 4.93 -22.25 10.53
C LEU A 307 5.93 -22.07 11.66
N ASN A 308 7.20 -22.42 11.42
CA ASN A 308 8.26 -22.35 12.42
C ASN A 308 7.86 -23.03 13.75
N GLN A 309 7.34 -24.26 13.66
CA GLN A 309 6.83 -25.07 14.78
C GLN A 309 5.61 -24.46 15.52
N THR A 310 5.14 -23.28 15.13
CA THR A 310 3.92 -22.68 15.68
C THR A 310 2.73 -23.27 14.94
N PRO A 311 1.84 -24.02 15.62
CA PRO A 311 0.62 -24.54 15.01
C PRO A 311 -0.32 -23.38 14.72
N ILE A 312 -0.69 -23.21 13.46
CA ILE A 312 -1.57 -22.11 13.04
C ILE A 312 -2.80 -22.64 12.33
N VAL A 313 -3.85 -21.83 12.36
CA VAL A 313 -5.07 -22.05 11.58
C VAL A 313 -5.41 -20.76 10.84
N VAL A 314 -5.73 -20.88 9.55
CA VAL A 314 -6.29 -19.80 8.73
C VAL A 314 -7.76 -20.10 8.53
N THR A 315 -8.63 -19.15 8.88
CA THR A 315 -10.09 -19.29 8.76
C THR A 315 -10.65 -18.21 7.84
N LEU A 316 -11.77 -18.52 7.19
CA LEU A 316 -12.53 -17.59 6.36
C LEU A 316 -13.97 -17.51 6.84
N SER A 317 -14.47 -16.29 6.99
CA SER A 317 -15.85 -16.03 7.38
C SER A 317 -16.85 -16.40 6.31
N ALA A 318 -18.13 -16.44 6.70
CA ALA A 318 -19.23 -16.77 5.81
C ALA A 318 -19.38 -15.75 4.65
N ASP A 319 -18.99 -14.49 4.87
CA ASP A 319 -18.94 -13.45 3.84
C ASP A 319 -17.94 -13.75 2.70
N SER A 320 -17.06 -14.74 2.87
CA SER A 320 -16.03 -15.15 1.91
C SER A 320 -14.99 -14.06 1.60
N LEU A 321 -14.89 -13.05 2.46
CA LEU A 321 -14.04 -11.86 2.34
C LEU A 321 -13.17 -11.63 3.57
N SER A 322 -13.68 -11.96 4.76
CA SER A 322 -13.01 -11.71 6.04
C SER A 322 -12.23 -12.94 6.50
N HIS A 323 -10.91 -12.80 6.62
CA HIS A 323 -10.01 -13.87 7.03
C HIS A 323 -9.44 -13.61 8.42
N PHE A 324 -9.01 -14.69 9.08
CA PHE A 324 -8.31 -14.61 10.35
C PHE A 324 -7.23 -15.68 10.43
N VAL A 325 -6.20 -15.42 11.23
CA VAL A 325 -5.13 -16.38 11.52
C VAL A 325 -4.93 -16.46 13.02
N PHE A 326 -4.83 -17.68 13.55
CA PHE A 326 -4.66 -17.91 14.97
C PHE A 326 -3.59 -18.95 15.26
N ASN A 327 -3.00 -18.85 16.45
CA ASN A 327 -2.33 -19.97 17.08
C ASN A 327 -3.40 -20.96 17.57
N ARG A 328 -3.37 -22.19 17.07
CA ARG A 328 -4.36 -23.24 17.41
C ARG A 328 -4.00 -24.04 18.67
N VAL A 329 -3.00 -23.60 19.43
CA VAL A 329 -2.66 -24.16 20.75
C VAL A 329 -3.58 -23.57 21.82
N LEU A 330 -4.35 -24.42 22.48
CA LEU A 330 -5.11 -24.11 23.69
C LEU A 330 -4.64 -25.07 24.78
N ALA A 331 -3.60 -24.67 25.51
CA ALA A 331 -2.86 -25.55 26.39
C ALA A 331 -3.78 -26.40 27.31
N PRO A 332 -3.55 -27.72 27.40
CA PRO A 332 -2.40 -28.47 26.85
C PRO A 332 -2.56 -28.91 25.39
N ASP A 333 -3.68 -28.61 24.75
CA ASP A 333 -4.06 -29.20 23.46
C ASP A 333 -3.60 -28.37 22.26
N THR A 334 -3.32 -29.04 21.15
CA THR A 334 -3.18 -28.39 19.84
C THR A 334 -4.37 -28.79 18.99
N LEU A 335 -5.29 -27.86 18.77
CA LEU A 335 -6.58 -28.13 18.17
C LEU A 335 -6.46 -28.43 16.67
N GLN A 336 -7.33 -29.30 16.16
CA GLN A 336 -7.53 -29.56 14.74
C GLN A 336 -8.92 -29.07 14.34
N LEU A 337 -8.95 -27.95 13.61
CA LEU A 337 -10.21 -27.32 13.22
C LEU A 337 -10.67 -27.82 11.85
N MET A 338 -11.95 -28.09 11.69
CA MET A 338 -12.55 -28.60 10.46
C MET A 338 -13.76 -27.75 10.10
N TYR A 339 -13.96 -27.49 8.81
CA TYR A 339 -15.20 -26.89 8.32
C TYR A 339 -16.18 -28.01 7.94
N LYS A 340 -17.30 -28.11 8.68
CA LYS A 340 -18.32 -29.13 8.48
C LYS A 340 -19.72 -28.55 8.69
N ASP A 341 -20.64 -28.86 7.78
CA ASP A 341 -22.06 -28.44 7.84
C ASP A 341 -22.24 -26.92 8.08
N GLY A 342 -21.38 -26.10 7.47
CA GLY A 342 -21.42 -24.64 7.59
C GLY A 342 -20.81 -24.08 8.89
N LYS A 343 -20.18 -24.92 9.71
CA LYS A 343 -19.58 -24.55 11.00
C LYS A 343 -18.11 -24.92 11.05
N ILE A 344 -17.33 -24.20 11.85
CA ILE A 344 -15.97 -24.60 12.22
C ILE A 344 -16.07 -25.39 13.52
N VAL A 345 -15.56 -26.62 13.52
CA VAL A 345 -15.58 -27.51 14.68
C VAL A 345 -14.19 -28.05 14.99
N ASP A 346 -13.88 -28.28 16.26
CA ASP A 346 -12.66 -28.99 16.66
C ASP A 346 -12.88 -30.51 16.77
N GLU A 347 -11.80 -31.26 16.98
CA GLU A 347 -11.81 -32.71 17.16
C GLU A 347 -12.62 -33.19 18.39
N GLY A 348 -12.83 -32.30 19.37
CA GLY A 348 -13.63 -32.54 20.56
C GLY A 348 -15.12 -32.20 20.40
N GLY A 349 -15.54 -31.71 19.23
CA GLY A 349 -16.91 -31.33 18.93
C GLY A 349 -17.31 -29.93 19.39
N SER A 350 -16.37 -29.07 19.80
CA SER A 350 -16.67 -27.66 20.09
C SER A 350 -16.83 -26.86 18.80
N VAL A 351 -17.73 -25.88 18.80
CA VAL A 351 -18.02 -25.02 17.65
C VAL A 351 -17.29 -23.68 17.82
N TRP A 352 -16.64 -23.23 16.76
CA TRP A 352 -15.82 -22.02 16.72
C TRP A 352 -16.37 -21.01 15.72
N SER A 353 -16.33 -19.73 16.08
CA SER A 353 -16.51 -18.64 15.13
C SER A 353 -15.29 -18.54 14.22
N PRO A 354 -15.43 -17.98 13.00
CA PRO A 354 -14.28 -17.68 12.14
C PRO A 354 -13.24 -16.81 12.85
N ALA A 355 -13.66 -15.91 13.74
CA ALA A 355 -12.80 -15.06 14.56
C ALA A 355 -12.20 -15.76 15.80
N GLY A 356 -12.18 -17.10 15.83
CA GLY A 356 -11.42 -17.86 16.82
C GLY A 356 -12.05 -17.93 18.22
N ARG A 357 -13.33 -17.58 18.38
CA ARG A 357 -14.06 -17.73 19.66
C ARG A 357 -14.88 -19.02 19.64
N CYS A 358 -14.72 -19.86 20.65
CA CYS A 358 -15.56 -21.04 20.82
C CYS A 358 -16.95 -20.63 21.32
N THR A 359 -17.97 -20.92 20.53
CA THR A 359 -19.37 -20.53 20.79
C THR A 359 -20.19 -21.63 21.45
N ASP A 360 -19.83 -22.89 21.26
CA ASP A 360 -20.58 -24.04 21.80
C ASP A 360 -19.66 -25.25 22.03
N GLY A 361 -20.13 -26.22 22.81
CA GLY A 361 -19.42 -27.46 23.12
C GLY A 361 -18.42 -27.38 24.29
N PRO A 362 -17.56 -28.40 24.46
CA PRO A 362 -16.71 -28.54 25.65
C PRO A 362 -15.77 -27.36 25.93
N ARG A 363 -15.38 -26.61 24.90
CA ARG A 363 -14.46 -25.46 25.00
C ARG A 363 -15.17 -24.10 24.93
N ALA A 364 -16.49 -24.05 25.06
CA ALA A 364 -17.27 -22.82 24.96
C ALA A 364 -16.71 -21.68 25.83
N GLY A 365 -16.65 -20.47 25.26
CA GLY A 365 -16.10 -19.29 25.92
C GLY A 365 -14.58 -19.13 25.84
N LYS A 366 -13.85 -20.12 25.30
CA LYS A 366 -12.41 -19.97 25.00
C LYS A 366 -12.20 -19.21 23.69
N THR A 367 -11.04 -18.57 23.55
CA THR A 367 -10.64 -17.81 22.37
C THR A 367 -9.22 -18.18 21.98
N LEU A 368 -8.96 -18.33 20.68
CA LEU A 368 -7.62 -18.54 20.14
C LEU A 368 -6.81 -17.25 20.14
N THR A 369 -5.48 -17.37 20.21
CA THR A 369 -4.61 -16.19 20.15
C THR A 369 -4.43 -15.77 18.69
N PRO A 370 -4.79 -14.53 18.30
CA PRO A 370 -4.63 -14.07 16.93
C PRO A 370 -3.15 -13.98 16.55
N ILE A 371 -2.88 -14.14 15.26
CA ILE A 371 -1.58 -13.94 14.63
C ILE A 371 -1.79 -12.91 13.53
N ALA A 372 -0.90 -11.91 13.47
CA ALA A 372 -0.93 -10.90 12.42
C ALA A 372 -0.88 -11.55 11.03
N SER A 373 -1.78 -11.12 10.16
CA SER A 373 -1.88 -11.60 8.79
C SER A 373 -2.36 -10.50 7.87
N TYR A 374 -1.94 -10.57 6.62
CA TYR A 374 -2.24 -9.53 5.63
C TYR A 374 -2.74 -10.18 4.35
N GLN A 375 -3.86 -9.70 3.82
CA GLN A 375 -4.25 -10.05 2.47
C GLN A 375 -3.48 -9.16 1.51
N GLU A 376 -2.81 -9.72 0.51
CA GLU A 376 -2.02 -8.97 -0.47
C GLU A 376 -2.08 -9.63 -1.86
N TYR A 377 -1.59 -8.95 -2.88
CA TYR A 377 -1.20 -9.61 -4.12
C TYR A 377 0.07 -10.43 -3.94
N TRP A 378 0.14 -11.57 -4.62
CA TRP A 378 1.30 -12.48 -4.56
C TRP A 378 2.61 -11.80 -4.98
N HIS A 379 2.59 -10.94 -6.02
CA HIS A 379 3.79 -10.20 -6.45
C HIS A 379 4.33 -9.29 -5.35
N SER A 380 3.46 -8.60 -4.61
CA SER A 380 3.83 -7.75 -3.48
C SER A 380 4.43 -8.61 -2.37
N TRP A 381 3.68 -9.63 -1.93
CA TRP A 381 4.09 -10.46 -0.81
C TRP A 381 5.47 -11.10 -1.02
N ARG A 382 5.72 -11.71 -2.19
CA ARG A 382 6.99 -12.39 -2.47
C ARG A 382 8.18 -11.43 -2.64
N THR A 383 7.93 -10.20 -3.09
CA THR A 383 8.99 -9.18 -3.23
C THR A 383 9.49 -8.76 -1.85
N PHE A 384 8.58 -8.53 -0.90
CA PHE A 384 8.95 -8.07 0.44
C PHE A 384 9.19 -9.20 1.45
N HIS A 385 8.85 -10.44 1.07
CA HIS A 385 9.16 -11.66 1.82
C HIS A 385 9.80 -12.70 0.87
N PRO A 386 11.04 -12.47 0.40
CA PRO A 386 11.66 -13.32 -0.63
C PRO A 386 11.92 -14.76 -0.16
N GLN A 387 11.98 -14.99 1.15
CA GLN A 387 12.10 -16.33 1.75
C GLN A 387 10.73 -16.98 2.05
N SER A 388 9.63 -16.32 1.69
CA SER A 388 8.29 -16.84 1.96
C SER A 388 8.07 -18.15 1.22
N THR A 389 7.60 -19.15 1.95
CA THR A 389 7.12 -20.40 1.36
C THR A 389 5.67 -20.26 0.90
N ARG A 390 5.26 -21.12 -0.04
CA ARG A 390 3.84 -21.29 -0.37
C ARG A 390 3.30 -22.44 0.47
N TYR A 391 2.10 -22.28 1.01
CA TYR A 391 1.38 -23.41 1.59
C TYR A 391 1.04 -24.42 0.48
N ILE A 392 1.29 -25.69 0.75
CA ILE A 392 0.91 -26.82 -0.09
C ILE A 392 0.11 -27.76 0.82
N PRO A 393 -1.16 -28.07 0.48
CA PRO A 393 -2.04 -28.87 1.32
C PRO A 393 -1.62 -30.32 1.51
#